data_AF-A0A397L0A1-F1
#
_entry.id   AF-A0A397L0A1-F1
#
_cell.length_a   1.000
_cell.length_b   1.000
_cell.length_c   1.000
_cell.angle_alpha   90.00
_cell.angle_beta   90.00
_cell.angle_gamma   90.00
#
_symmetry.space_group_name_H-M   'P 1'
#
loop_
_entity.id
_entity.type
_entity.pdbx_description
1 polymer ?
#
loop_
_entity_poly.entity_id
_entity_poly.type
_entity_poly.pdbx_seq_one_letter_code
_entity_poly.pdbx_strand_id
1 'polypeptide(L)'
;MSSFHVGGKVVDKVDLCRKKHWAWPLDVWPFAILYATWLATIVPNVDFIDAMIGFGDLLASHILVLLFTMWSVDFKCFIQFSKVNSIIQADAFKVTPAKFSGSKKVVPLHFRSQRFMYSKELGAFSKLPYPTKKTFGHYLKYTGHGT
;
A
#
# COMPACT_ATOMS: atom_id res chain seq x y z
N MET A 1 -1.37 -4.74 16.09
CA MET A 1 -0.46 -4.31 15.01
C MET A 1 0.42 -5.50 14.63
N SER A 2 0.08 -6.27 13.60
CA SER A 2 0.95 -7.38 13.16
C SER A 2 1.92 -6.89 12.07
N SER A 3 3.06 -6.37 12.51
CA SER A 3 4.20 -6.05 11.66
C SER A 3 5.14 -7.25 11.67
N PHE A 4 5.36 -7.88 10.52
CA PHE A 4 6.26 -9.02 10.42
C PHE A 4 7.66 -8.53 10.04
N HIS A 5 8.64 -8.78 10.90
CA HIS A 5 10.06 -8.56 10.57
C HIS A 5 10.55 -9.76 9.76
N VAL A 6 11.00 -9.49 8.54
CA VAL A 6 11.49 -10.54 7.62
C VAL A 6 13.00 -10.69 7.71
N GLY A 7 13.71 -9.70 8.27
CA GLY A 7 15.17 -9.79 8.53
C GLY A 7 16.00 -10.12 7.29
N GLY A 8 15.46 -9.90 6.10
CA GLY A 8 16.07 -10.27 4.85
C GLY A 8 16.95 -9.14 4.31
N LYS A 9 18.01 -9.49 3.58
CA LYS A 9 18.91 -8.52 2.91
C LYS A 9 18.17 -7.47 2.04
N VAL A 10 16.96 -7.78 1.58
CA VAL A 10 16.16 -6.94 0.66
C VAL A 10 14.89 -6.37 1.33
N VAL A 11 14.32 -7.07 2.31
CA VAL A 11 13.04 -6.70 2.93
C VAL A 11 13.20 -6.75 4.45
N ASP A 12 12.98 -5.61 5.08
CA ASP A 12 13.14 -5.44 6.53
C ASP A 12 11.82 -5.74 7.26
N LYS A 13 10.73 -5.12 6.79
CA LYS A 13 9.41 -5.20 7.43
C LYS A 13 8.27 -5.30 6.42
N VAL A 14 7.27 -6.11 6.78
CA VAL A 14 6.02 -6.27 6.03
C VAL A 14 4.84 -5.94 6.93
N ASP A 15 4.07 -4.93 6.53
CA ASP A 15 2.78 -4.60 7.16
C ASP A 15 1.63 -5.15 6.29
N LEU A 16 0.66 -5.80 6.92
CA LEU A 16 -0.55 -6.29 6.28
C LEU A 16 -1.57 -5.16 6.10
N CYS A 17 -2.03 -5.00 4.87
CA CYS A 17 -2.96 -3.95 4.47
C CYS A 17 -4.20 -4.57 3.81
N ARG A 18 -5.38 -4.14 4.22
CA ARG A 18 -6.64 -4.43 3.55
C ARG A 18 -7.09 -3.20 2.80
N LYS A 19 -7.59 -3.37 1.57
CA LYS A 19 -8.14 -2.24 0.82
C LYS A 19 -9.41 -1.77 1.53
N LYS A 20 -9.49 -0.49 1.86
CA LYS A 20 -10.71 0.07 2.45
C LYS A 20 -11.77 0.09 1.34
N HIS A 21 -12.77 -0.79 1.41
CA HIS A 21 -13.87 -0.92 0.44
C HIS A 21 -14.86 0.26 0.52
N TRP A 22 -14.42 1.44 0.95
CA TRP A 22 -15.29 2.61 0.97
C TRP A 22 -15.45 3.10 -0.47
N ALA A 23 -16.70 3.18 -0.95
CA ALA A 23 -17.04 3.50 -2.34
C ALA A 23 -16.60 4.91 -2.78
N TRP A 24 -16.27 5.78 -1.81
CA TRP A 24 -15.71 7.10 -2.00
C TRP A 24 -14.33 7.17 -1.36
N PRO A 25 -13.28 7.56 -2.10
CA PRO A 25 -11.99 7.91 -1.51
C PRO A 25 -12.23 9.03 -0.50
N LEU A 26 -11.68 8.88 0.72
CA LEU A 26 -11.63 9.95 1.72
C LEU A 26 -10.95 11.22 1.18
N ASP A 27 -10.22 11.08 0.07
CA ASP A 27 -9.62 12.18 -0.67
C ASP A 27 -10.69 13.06 -1.35
N VAL A 28 -11.76 12.48 -1.90
CA VAL A 28 -12.71 13.19 -2.78
C VAL A 28 -13.93 13.72 -2.02
N TRP A 29 -14.38 13.00 -1.00
CA TRP A 29 -15.55 13.39 -0.20
C TRP A 29 -15.45 14.77 0.47
N PRO A 30 -14.36 15.13 1.19
CA PRO A 30 -14.26 16.44 1.83
C PRO A 30 -14.30 17.57 0.80
N PHE A 31 -13.68 17.41 -0.38
CA PHE A 31 -13.77 18.41 -1.43
C PHE A 31 -15.15 18.50 -2.06
N ALA A 32 -15.88 17.40 -2.21
CA ALA A 32 -17.26 17.44 -2.68
C ALA A 32 -18.15 18.29 -1.74
N ILE A 33 -17.96 18.18 -0.43
CA ILE A 33 -18.66 19.01 0.57
C ILE A 33 -18.23 20.47 0.44
N LEU A 34 -16.93 20.74 0.29
CA LEU A 34 -16.40 22.09 0.13
C LEU A 34 -16.93 22.77 -1.14
N TYR A 35 -16.98 22.07 -2.27
CA TYR A 35 -17.56 22.59 -3.52
C TYR A 35 -19.07 22.84 -3.39
N ALA A 36 -19.81 21.93 -2.76
CA ALA A 36 -21.24 22.11 -2.54
C ALA A 36 -21.53 23.32 -1.62
N THR A 37 -20.73 23.48 -0.56
CA THR A 37 -20.83 24.62 0.36
C THR A 37 -20.48 25.92 -0.37
N TRP A 38 -19.36 25.95 -1.10
CA TRP A 38 -18.95 27.11 -1.89
C TRP A 38 -20.01 27.54 -2.91
N LEU A 39 -20.61 26.59 -3.63
CA LEU A 39 -21.66 26.87 -4.60
C LEU A 39 -22.95 27.38 -3.94
N ALA A 40 -23.30 26.87 -2.76
CA ALA A 40 -24.49 27.28 -2.03
C ALA A 40 -24.36 28.64 -1.32
N THR A 41 -23.17 29.00 -0.84
CA THR A 41 -22.98 30.19 0.02
C THR A 41 -22.20 31.32 -0.64
N ILE A 42 -21.19 31.04 -1.47
CA ILE A 42 -20.30 32.08 -2.01
C ILE A 42 -20.87 32.62 -3.33
N VAL A 43 -21.25 31.74 -4.25
CA VAL A 43 -21.80 32.12 -5.58
C VAL A 43 -22.98 33.09 -5.52
N PRO A 44 -23.97 32.97 -4.60
CA PRO A 44 -25.09 33.90 -4.55
C PRO A 44 -24.82 35.21 -3.78
N ASN A 45 -23.73 35.30 -3.01
CA ASN A 45 -23.51 36.43 -2.09
C ASN A 45 -22.29 37.31 -2.42
N VAL A 46 -21.48 36.93 -3.40
CA VAL A 46 -20.17 37.54 -3.67
C VAL A 46 -20.08 37.95 -5.14
N ASP A 47 -19.35 39.04 -5.41
CA ASP A 47 -19.09 39.52 -6.76
C ASP A 47 -18.40 38.45 -7.62
N PHE A 48 -18.68 38.47 -8.92
CA PHE A 48 -18.21 37.45 -9.86
C PHE A 48 -16.68 37.25 -9.83
N ILE A 49 -15.92 38.33 -9.69
CA ILE A 49 -14.45 38.30 -9.65
C ILE A 49 -13.95 37.58 -8.40
N ASP A 50 -14.49 37.91 -7.23
CA ASP A 50 -14.11 37.30 -5.97
C ASP A 50 -14.54 35.82 -5.91
N ALA A 51 -15.67 35.48 -6.53
CA ALA A 51 -16.08 34.10 -6.72
C ALA A 51 -15.06 33.32 -7.59
N MET A 52 -14.59 33.89 -8.71
CA MET A 52 -13.59 33.22 -9.55
C MET A 52 -12.28 32.95 -8.82
N ILE A 53 -11.82 33.88 -7.97
CA ILE A 53 -10.61 33.71 -7.16
C ILE A 53 -10.79 32.52 -6.20
N GLY A 54 -11.89 32.49 -5.44
CA GLY A 54 -12.18 31.40 -4.51
C GLY A 54 -12.30 30.03 -5.19
N PHE A 55 -12.86 29.97 -6.40
CA PHE A 55 -12.90 28.73 -7.18
C PHE A 55 -11.49 28.27 -7.59
N GLY A 56 -10.63 29.20 -8.00
CA GLY A 56 -9.23 28.93 -8.35
C GLY A 56 -8.47 28.31 -7.18
N ASP A 57 -8.61 28.88 -5.98
CA ASP A 57 -7.95 28.38 -4.77
C ASP A 57 -8.42 26.98 -4.37
N LEU A 58 -9.74 26.73 -4.45
CA LEU A 58 -10.32 25.41 -4.18
C LEU A 58 -9.81 24.37 -5.18
N LEU A 59 -9.76 24.71 -6.47
CA LEU A 59 -9.28 23.82 -7.52
C LEU A 59 -7.78 23.54 -7.37
N ALA A 60 -6.96 24.57 -7.10
CA ALA A 60 -5.53 24.42 -6.88
C ALA A 60 -5.24 23.52 -5.67
N SER A 61 -5.97 23.72 -4.56
CA SER A 61 -5.86 22.89 -3.36
C SER A 61 -6.25 21.44 -3.63
N HIS A 62 -7.31 21.21 -4.41
CA HIS A 62 -7.73 19.86 -4.81
C HIS A 62 -6.66 19.17 -5.65
N ILE A 63 -6.10 19.86 -6.65
CA ILE A 63 -5.03 19.34 -7.51
C ILE A 63 -3.79 18.99 -6.67
N LEU A 64 -3.40 19.85 -5.72
CA LEU A 64 -2.27 19.59 -4.84
C LEU A 64 -2.44 18.28 -4.04
N VAL A 65 -3.65 18.04 -3.52
CA VAL A 65 -3.96 16.79 -2.80
C VAL A 65 -3.95 15.57 -3.73
N LEU A 66 -4.47 15.70 -4.96
CA LEU A 66 -4.38 14.62 -5.97
C LEU A 66 -2.94 14.27 -6.32
N LEU A 67 -2.09 15.28 -6.52
CA LEU A 67 -0.66 15.09 -6.76
C LEU A 67 0.00 14.39 -5.57
N PHE A 68 -0.34 14.80 -4.35
CA PHE A 68 0.19 14.18 -3.14
C PHE A 68 -0.26 12.71 -3.01
N THR A 69 -1.49 12.39 -3.37
CA THR A 69 -2.02 11.01 -3.43
C THR A 69 -1.33 10.17 -4.50
N MET A 70 -0.90 10.78 -5.61
CA MET A 70 -0.19 10.06 -6.67
C MET A 70 1.30 9.82 -6.34
N TRP A 71 1.97 10.79 -5.71
CA TRP A 71 3.41 10.76 -5.49
C TRP A 71 3.81 10.16 -4.12
N SER A 72 2.98 10.33 -3.10
CA SER A 72 3.24 9.78 -1.77
C SER A 72 2.58 8.42 -1.60
N VAL A 73 3.39 7.37 -1.71
CA VAL A 73 2.96 5.98 -1.42
C VAL A 73 2.50 5.82 0.04
N ASP A 74 3.09 6.59 0.95
CA ASP A 74 2.71 6.58 2.36
C ASP A 74 1.31 7.21 2.57
N PHE A 75 0.99 8.30 1.86
CA PHE A 75 -0.33 8.94 1.92
C PHE A 75 -1.41 8.10 1.23
N LYS A 76 -1.11 7.57 0.05
CA LYS A 76 -1.97 6.60 -0.65
C LYS A 76 -2.28 5.39 0.23
N CYS A 77 -1.28 4.90 0.96
CA CYS A 77 -1.45 3.81 1.91
C CYS A 77 -2.36 4.21 3.08
N PHE A 78 -2.23 5.42 3.63
CA PHE A 78 -3.09 5.91 4.70
C PHE A 78 -4.57 6.05 4.27
N ILE A 79 -4.81 6.56 3.06
CA ILE A 79 -6.17 6.81 2.56
C ILE A 79 -6.86 5.52 2.09
N GLN A 80 -6.16 4.71 1.30
CA GLN A 80 -6.78 3.60 0.58
C GLN A 80 -6.68 2.26 1.32
N PHE A 81 -5.81 2.15 2.33
CA PHE A 81 -5.55 0.89 3.01
C PHE A 81 -5.68 1.02 4.51
N SER A 82 -6.42 0.09 5.11
CA SER A 82 -6.42 -0.10 6.56
C SER A 82 -5.39 -1.16 6.92
N LYS A 83 -4.63 -0.94 7.99
CA LYS A 83 -3.77 -2.00 8.56
C LYS A 83 -4.67 -3.09 9.15
N VAL A 84 -4.36 -4.35 8.86
CA VAL A 84 -5.14 -5.50 9.36
C VAL A 84 -4.22 -6.48 10.07
N ASN A 85 -4.71 -7.10 11.15
CA ASN A 85 -3.91 -7.97 12.01
C ASN A 85 -3.87 -9.44 11.57
N SER A 86 -4.71 -9.83 10.59
CA SER A 86 -4.88 -11.21 10.14
C SER A 86 -4.57 -11.36 8.65
N ILE A 87 -3.73 -12.35 8.32
CA ILE A 87 -3.30 -12.66 6.94
C ILE A 87 -4.48 -13.04 6.04
N ILE A 88 -5.49 -13.69 6.60
CA ILE A 88 -6.69 -14.16 5.88
C ILE A 88 -7.55 -12.98 5.37
N GLN A 89 -7.45 -11.80 5.98
CA GLN A 89 -8.23 -10.61 5.63
C GLN A 89 -7.42 -9.55 4.86
N ALA A 90 -6.17 -9.83 4.52
CA ALA A 90 -5.30 -8.86 3.85
C ALA A 90 -5.39 -9.01 2.32
N ASP A 91 -5.50 -7.87 1.63
CA ASP A 91 -5.55 -7.81 0.16
C ASP A 91 -4.20 -7.35 -0.44
N ALA A 92 -3.37 -6.72 0.39
CA ALA A 92 -2.10 -6.16 -0.02
C ALA A 92 -1.08 -6.17 1.13
N PHE A 93 0.20 -6.11 0.77
CA PHE A 93 1.31 -5.95 1.69
C PHE A 93 1.98 -4.60 1.47
N LYS A 94 2.22 -3.85 2.54
CA LYS A 94 3.16 -2.73 2.52
C LYS A 94 4.54 -3.27 2.86
N VAL A 95 5.43 -3.28 1.87
CA VAL A 95 6.80 -3.76 2.02
C VAL A 95 7.71 -2.56 2.28
N THR A 96 8.38 -2.58 3.43
CA THR A 96 9.44 -1.62 3.77
C THR A 96 10.78 -2.29 3.44
N PRO A 97 11.51 -1.81 2.44
CA PRO A 97 12.82 -2.36 2.09
C PRO A 97 13.84 -2.03 3.17
N ALA A 98 14.91 -2.82 3.22
CA ALA A 98 16.08 -2.49 4.01
C ALA A 98 16.68 -1.13 3.55
N LYS A 99 17.40 -0.45 4.46
CA LYS A 99 17.93 0.93 4.33
C LYS A 99 18.65 1.28 3.01
N PHE A 100 19.04 0.27 2.21
CA PHE A 100 19.75 0.41 0.93
C PHE A 100 19.11 -0.35 -0.25
N SER A 101 17.90 -0.90 -0.09
CA SER A 101 17.24 -1.77 -1.10
C SER A 101 16.10 -1.08 -1.87
N GLY A 102 15.97 0.25 -1.76
CA GLY A 102 15.03 1.07 -2.54
C GLY A 102 13.92 1.71 -1.70
N SER A 103 12.81 2.06 -2.35
CA SER A 103 11.68 2.79 -1.75
C SER A 103 10.54 1.87 -1.31
N LYS A 104 9.76 2.30 -0.31
CA LYS A 104 8.56 1.58 0.16
C LYS A 104 7.58 1.35 -0.99
N LYS A 105 7.03 0.14 -1.08
CA LYS A 105 6.04 -0.21 -2.11
C LYS A 105 4.88 -0.99 -1.50
N VAL A 106 3.68 -0.76 -2.03
CA VAL A 106 2.50 -1.58 -1.74
C VAL A 106 2.40 -2.62 -2.84
N VAL A 107 2.45 -3.89 -2.46
CA VAL A 107 2.38 -5.04 -3.38
C VAL A 107 1.05 -5.75 -3.13
N PRO A 108 0.18 -5.89 -4.15
CA PRO A 108 -1.03 -6.68 -4.01
C PRO A 108 -0.69 -8.15 -3.76
N LEU A 109 -1.55 -8.85 -3.03
CA LEU A 109 -1.46 -10.30 -2.83
C LEU A 109 -1.75 -11.04 -4.14
N HIS A 110 -0.80 -11.06 -5.06
CA HIS A 110 -0.89 -11.90 -6.24
C HIS A 110 -0.44 -13.33 -5.87
N PHE A 111 -1.40 -14.24 -5.86
CA PHE A 111 -1.18 -15.68 -5.64
C PHE A 111 -0.26 -16.33 -6.71
N ARG A 112 0.03 -15.63 -7.81
CA ARG A 112 0.65 -16.19 -9.02
C ARG A 112 2.18 -16.07 -9.10
N SER A 113 2.88 -15.56 -8.09
CA SER A 113 4.34 -15.51 -8.06
C SER A 113 4.89 -15.62 -6.64
N GLN A 114 4.72 -16.80 -6.06
CA GLN A 114 5.09 -17.13 -4.67
C GLN A 114 6.62 -17.23 -4.51
N ARG A 115 7.30 -16.10 -4.36
CA ARG A 115 8.71 -16.07 -3.91
C ARG A 115 8.85 -16.15 -2.38
N PHE A 116 7.77 -15.89 -1.64
CA PHE A 116 7.74 -15.88 -0.19
C PHE A 116 6.56 -16.71 0.31
N MET A 117 6.79 -17.48 1.37
CA MET A 117 5.77 -18.27 2.08
C MET A 117 5.63 -17.74 3.50
N TYR A 118 4.40 -17.77 4.01
CA TYR A 118 4.15 -17.54 5.43
C TYR A 118 4.34 -18.85 6.19
N SER A 119 5.28 -18.89 7.13
CA SER A 119 5.42 -20.02 8.05
C SER A 119 4.71 -19.70 9.37
N LYS A 120 3.73 -20.53 9.72
CA LYS A 120 2.99 -20.41 11.00
C LYS A 120 3.89 -20.68 12.20
N GLU A 121 4.89 -21.55 12.03
CA GLU A 121 5.82 -21.95 13.10
C GLU A 121 6.78 -20.82 13.48
N LEU A 122 7.27 -20.08 12.48
CA LEU A 122 8.19 -18.96 12.69
C LEU A 122 7.44 -17.63 12.92
N GLY A 123 6.13 -17.61 12.66
CA GLY A 123 5.33 -16.39 12.67
C GLY A 123 5.91 -15.32 11.75
N ALA A 124 6.51 -15.71 10.62
CA ALA A 124 7.25 -14.81 9.73
C ALA A 124 7.12 -15.23 8.26
N PHE A 125 7.29 -14.25 7.36
CA PHE A 125 7.42 -14.52 5.93
C PHE A 125 8.86 -14.89 5.62
N SER A 126 9.08 -16.07 5.05
CA SER A 126 10.39 -16.52 4.59
C SER A 126 10.40 -16.63 3.07
N LYS A 127 11.55 -16.33 2.46
CA LYS A 127 11.74 -16.60 1.03
C LYS A 127 11.75 -18.11 0.82
N LEU A 128 11.07 -18.60 -0.22
CA LEU A 128 11.11 -20.02 -0.57
C LEU A 128 12.57 -20.44 -0.80
N PRO A 129 13.12 -21.37 0.02
CA PRO A 129 14.49 -21.81 -0.13
C PRO A 129 14.57 -22.74 -1.33
N TYR A 130 15.04 -22.22 -2.46
CA TYR A 130 15.40 -23.09 -3.57
C TYR A 130 16.67 -23.87 -3.21
N PRO A 131 16.73 -25.17 -3.52
CA PRO A 131 17.94 -25.97 -3.38
C PRO A 131 18.89 -25.60 -4.52
N THR A 132 19.45 -24.39 -4.46
CA THR A 132 20.52 -23.91 -5.36
C THR A 132 21.82 -23.67 -4.59
N LYS A 133 21.72 -23.48 -3.27
CA LYS A 133 22.86 -23.24 -2.36
C LYS A 133 23.27 -24.47 -1.55
N LYS A 134 22.68 -25.63 -1.81
CA LYS A 134 23.09 -26.88 -1.15
C LYS A 134 24.40 -27.39 -1.74
N THR A 135 25.14 -28.20 -0.99
CA THR A 135 26.41 -28.79 -1.43
C THR A 135 26.19 -29.86 -2.51
N PHE A 136 27.20 -30.12 -3.35
CA PHE A 136 27.11 -31.15 -4.40
C PHE A 136 26.74 -32.54 -3.87
N GLY A 137 27.26 -32.92 -2.69
CA GLY A 137 26.95 -34.21 -2.07
C GLY A 137 25.47 -34.39 -1.72
N HIS A 138 24.73 -33.31 -1.46
CA HIS A 138 23.29 -33.38 -1.25
C HIS A 138 22.54 -33.81 -2.53
N TYR A 139 22.94 -33.28 -3.69
CA TYR A 139 22.29 -33.65 -4.96
C TYR A 139 22.69 -35.04 -5.42
N LEU A 140 23.94 -35.46 -5.17
CA LEU A 140 24.42 -36.80 -5.54
C LEU A 140 23.66 -37.92 -4.81
N LYS A 141 23.22 -37.65 -3.57
CA LYS A 141 22.42 -38.59 -2.76
C LYS A 141 20.91 -38.51 -3.02
N TYR A 142 20.47 -37.60 -3.90
CA TYR A 142 19.05 -37.35 -4.11
C TYR A 142 18.48 -38.36 -5.11
N THR A 143 17.61 -39.25 -4.64
CA THR A 143 17.02 -40.34 -5.45
C THR A 143 15.73 -39.94 -6.17
N GLY A 144 15.44 -38.64 -6.28
CA GLY A 144 14.19 -38.13 -6.82
C GLY A 144 13.10 -37.96 -5.76
N HIS A 145 11.94 -37.44 -6.17
CA HIS A 145 10.74 -37.42 -5.33
C HIS A 145 10.04 -38.77 -5.51
N GLY A 146 9.75 -39.48 -4.42
CA GLY A 146 9.10 -40.78 -4.48
C GLY A 146 7.78 -40.70 -5.24
N THR A 147 7.64 -41.54 -6.26
CA THR A 147 6.36 -41.88 -6.90
C THR A 147 5.58 -42.84 -6.03
#